data_AF-A0A956NFH0-F1
#
_entry.id   AF-A0A956NFH0-F1
#
_cell.length_a   1.000
_cell.length_b   1.000
_cell.length_c   1.000
_cell.angle_alpha   90.00
_cell.angle_beta   90.00
_cell.angle_gamma   90.00
#
_symmetry.space_group_name_H-M   'P 1'
#
loop_
_entity.id
_entity.type
_entity.pdbx_description
1 polymer ?
#
loop_
_entity_poly.entity_id
_entity_poly.type
_entity_poly.pdbx_seq_one_letter_code
_entity_poly.pdbx_strand_id
1 'polypeptide(L)'
;MTGREQWRRLERLAVVLVALHSYVIGLVLLLFPAWSIEFSGWEPTSTLFFTRQAGILHLVVATGYLAEHSRYGGVFLLVSAKTAATIFLASVPFWDHPSWLVPACAVVDGLMGAVVWMLHRKADRRR
;
A
#
# COMPACT_ATOMS: atom_id res chain seq x y z
N MET A 1 -2.15 -28.71 12.17
CA MET A 1 -2.73 -27.47 11.57
C MET A 1 -3.38 -27.85 10.26
N THR A 2 -4.66 -27.52 10.08
CA THR A 2 -5.33 -27.79 8.79
C THR A 2 -4.82 -26.79 7.74
N GLY A 3 -4.75 -27.20 6.47
CA GLY A 3 -4.29 -26.29 5.41
C GLY A 3 -5.10 -24.99 5.33
N ARG A 4 -6.36 -25.00 5.77
CA ARG A 4 -7.24 -23.81 5.83
C ARG A 4 -6.76 -22.79 6.87
N GLU A 5 -6.38 -23.26 8.05
CA GLU A 5 -5.89 -22.41 9.14
C GLU A 5 -4.58 -21.72 8.75
N GLN A 6 -3.71 -22.43 8.02
CA GLN A 6 -2.46 -21.88 7.48
C GLN A 6 -2.72 -20.73 6.50
N TRP A 7 -3.62 -20.88 5.52
CA TRP A 7 -3.93 -19.80 4.57
C TRP A 7 -4.49 -18.55 5.25
N ARG A 8 -5.36 -18.71 6.24
CA ARG A 8 -5.90 -17.58 7.03
C ARG A 8 -4.83 -16.85 7.83
N ARG A 9 -3.88 -17.60 8.42
CA ARG A 9 -2.73 -17.00 9.11
C ARG A 9 -1.84 -16.22 8.15
N LEU A 10 -1.57 -16.77 6.96
CA LEU A 10 -0.78 -16.10 5.93
C LEU A 10 -1.49 -14.84 5.40
N GLU A 11 -2.79 -14.89 5.15
CA GLU A 11 -3.59 -13.73 4.75
C GLU A 11 -3.53 -12.64 5.83
N ARG A 12 -3.80 -12.99 7.09
CA ARG A 12 -3.71 -12.04 8.20
C ARG A 12 -2.32 -11.42 8.33
N LEU A 13 -1.28 -12.24 8.22
CA LEU A 13 0.10 -11.77 8.26
C LEU A 13 0.38 -10.80 7.10
N ALA A 14 -0.05 -11.14 5.88
CA ALA A 14 0.13 -10.27 4.72
C ALA A 14 -0.60 -8.92 4.90
N VAL A 15 -1.85 -8.93 5.36
CA VAL A 15 -2.60 -7.70 5.66
C VAL A 15 -1.87 -6.84 6.70
N VAL A 16 -1.39 -7.44 7.79
CA VAL A 16 -0.64 -6.74 8.84
C VAL A 16 0.67 -6.16 8.31
N LEU A 17 1.42 -6.92 7.51
CA LEU A 17 2.67 -6.45 6.92
C LEU A 17 2.44 -5.29 5.94
N VAL A 18 1.41 -5.37 5.10
CA VAL A 18 1.04 -4.29 4.18
C VAL A 18 0.59 -3.05 4.95
N ALA A 19 -0.23 -3.20 5.99
CA ALA A 19 -0.65 -2.09 6.84
C ALA A 19 0.55 -1.45 7.56
N LEU A 20 1.46 -2.24 8.12
CA LEU A 20 2.67 -1.75 8.77
C LEU A 20 3.57 -0.98 7.80
N HIS A 21 3.79 -1.54 6.60
CA HIS A 21 4.51 -0.83 5.55
C HIS A 21 3.84 0.51 5.20
N SER A 22 2.52 0.52 5.00
CA SER A 22 1.78 1.75 4.72
C SER A 22 1.86 2.76 5.88
N TYR A 23 1.87 2.32 7.14
CA TYR A 23 2.12 3.22 8.28
C TYR A 23 3.53 3.80 8.25
N VAL A 24 4.55 2.99 7.99
CA VAL A 24 5.94 3.45 7.90
C VAL A 24 6.09 4.49 6.81
N ILE A 25 5.59 4.22 5.60
CA ILE A 25 5.61 5.19 4.50
C ILE A 25 4.81 6.45 4.87
N GLY A 26 3.64 6.29 5.48
CA GLY A 26 2.81 7.41 5.92
C GLY A 26 3.53 8.32 6.93
N LEU A 27 4.21 7.74 7.92
CA LEU A 27 4.99 8.46 8.93
C LEU A 27 6.19 9.16 8.31
N VAL A 28 6.90 8.49 7.39
CA VAL A 28 8.05 9.08 6.70
C VAL A 28 7.63 10.30 5.87
N LEU A 29 6.56 10.18 5.08
CA LEU A 29 6.02 11.28 4.27
C LEU A 29 5.48 12.43 5.14
N LEU A 30 4.88 12.12 6.29
CA LEU A 30 4.31 13.12 7.19
C LEU A 30 5.38 13.88 7.99
N LEU A 31 6.34 13.16 8.57
CA LEU A 31 7.35 13.71 9.48
C LEU A 31 8.60 14.20 8.75
N PHE A 32 8.96 13.56 7.63
CA PHE A 32 10.17 13.86 6.85
C PHE A 32 9.85 14.14 5.36
N PRO A 33 8.94 15.09 5.04
CA PRO A 33 8.49 15.31 3.66
C PRO A 33 9.60 15.84 2.73
N ALA A 34 10.47 16.74 3.21
CA ALA A 34 11.57 17.28 2.39
C ALA A 34 12.57 16.18 2.01
N TRP A 35 13.02 15.41 3.01
CA TRP A 35 13.85 14.23 2.78
C TRP A 35 13.19 13.22 1.83
N SER A 36 11.88 13.01 1.94
CA SER A 36 11.16 12.08 1.05
C SER A 36 11.18 12.52 -0.42
N ILE A 37 11.09 13.83 -0.68
CA ILE A 37 11.18 14.40 -2.03
C ILE A 37 12.61 14.27 -2.58
N GLU A 38 13.61 14.60 -1.75
CA GLU A 38 15.02 14.48 -2.16
C GLU A 38 15.40 13.02 -2.41
N PHE A 39 14.99 12.10 -1.54
CA PHE A 39 15.25 10.67 -1.67
C PHE A 39 14.58 10.07 -2.91
N SER A 40 13.37 10.53 -3.24
CA SER A 40 12.72 10.11 -4.48
C SER A 40 13.42 10.66 -5.71
N GLY A 41 14.36 11.61 -5.60
CA GLY A 41 15.05 12.22 -6.73
C GLY A 41 14.18 13.24 -7.47
N TRP A 42 13.17 13.80 -6.79
CA TRP A 42 12.38 14.91 -7.29
C TRP A 42 13.05 16.23 -6.88
N GLU A 43 12.89 17.25 -7.73
CA GLU A 43 13.32 18.61 -7.37
C GLU A 43 12.50 19.12 -6.17
N PRO A 44 13.12 19.84 -5.22
CA PRO A 44 12.42 20.44 -4.10
C PRO A 44 11.26 21.33 -4.57
N THR A 45 10.05 21.03 -4.11
CA THR A 45 8.86 21.84 -4.43
C THR A 45 8.68 22.96 -3.41
N SER A 46 8.03 24.05 -3.82
CA SER A 46 7.75 25.19 -2.94
C SER A 46 6.79 24.88 -1.79
N THR A 47 6.08 23.73 -1.83
CA THR A 47 5.13 23.34 -0.77
C THR A 47 5.24 21.86 -0.40
N LEU A 48 5.36 21.57 0.89
CA LEU A 48 5.41 20.20 1.46
C LEU A 48 4.02 19.66 1.82
N PHE A 49 2.97 20.42 1.53
CA PHE A 49 1.59 20.11 1.93
C PHE A 49 1.12 18.77 1.37
N PHE A 50 1.28 18.55 0.06
CA PHE A 50 0.82 17.32 -0.61
C PHE A 50 1.58 16.08 -0.13
N THR A 51 2.88 16.21 0.15
CA THR A 51 3.68 15.10 0.71
C THR A 51 3.15 14.72 2.10
N ARG A 52 2.87 15.70 2.96
CA ARG A 52 2.27 15.44 4.28
C ARG A 52 0.84 14.88 4.17
N GLN A 53 0.04 15.39 3.22
CA GLN A 53 -1.31 14.90 2.95
C GLN A 53 -1.28 13.43 2.51
N ALA A 54 -0.38 13.07 1.60
CA ALA A 54 -0.15 11.69 1.20
C ALA A 54 0.26 10.82 2.39
N GLY A 55 1.07 11.36 3.30
CA GLY A 55 1.43 10.73 4.56
C GLY A 55 0.21 10.39 5.43
N ILE A 56 -0.63 11.38 5.74
CA ILE A 56 -1.87 11.17 6.52
C ILE A 56 -2.81 10.18 5.84
N LEU A 57 -2.96 10.27 4.50
CA LEU A 57 -3.80 9.35 3.75
C LEU A 57 -3.34 7.89 3.92
N HIS A 58 -2.04 7.64 3.89
CA HIS A 58 -1.48 6.30 4.14
C HIS A 58 -1.85 5.77 5.54
N LEU A 59 -1.79 6.62 6.57
CA LEU A 59 -2.15 6.22 7.94
C LEU A 59 -3.63 5.84 8.03
N VAL A 60 -4.51 6.67 7.46
CA VAL A 60 -5.97 6.43 7.47
C VAL A 60 -6.31 5.15 6.71
N VAL A 61 -5.75 4.98 5.52
CA VAL A 61 -6.03 3.83 4.66
C VAL A 61 -5.47 2.54 5.27
N ALA A 62 -4.27 2.57 5.86
CA ALA A 62 -3.71 1.43 6.60
C ALA A 62 -4.58 1.02 7.79
N THR A 63 -5.13 2.00 8.53
CA THR A 63 -6.11 1.75 9.61
C THR A 63 -7.36 1.08 9.05
N GLY A 64 -7.85 1.56 7.91
CA GLY A 64 -8.98 0.98 7.19
C GLY A 64 -8.75 -0.49 6.82
N TYR A 65 -7.56 -0.85 6.34
CA TYR A 65 -7.22 -2.24 6.00
C TYR A 65 -7.37 -3.16 7.22
N LEU A 66 -6.81 -2.74 8.35
CA LEU A 66 -6.86 -3.51 9.59
C LEU A 66 -8.30 -3.60 10.11
N ALA A 67 -9.05 -2.50 10.10
CA ALA A 67 -10.43 -2.46 10.56
C ALA A 67 -11.36 -3.34 9.71
N GLU A 68 -11.26 -3.25 8.38
CA GLU A 68 -12.01 -4.09 7.44
C GLU A 68 -11.70 -5.57 7.71
N HIS A 69 -10.41 -5.93 7.76
CA HIS A 69 -9.99 -7.31 7.92
C HIS A 69 -10.37 -7.87 9.30
N SER A 70 -10.22 -7.09 10.38
CA SER A 70 -10.57 -7.55 11.73
C SER A 70 -12.07 -7.70 11.93
N ARG A 71 -12.88 -6.82 11.32
CA ARG A 71 -14.33 -6.78 11.53
C ARG A 71 -15.10 -7.72 10.61
N TYR A 72 -14.68 -7.83 9.35
CA TYR A 72 -15.40 -8.53 8.29
C TYR A 72 -14.60 -9.67 7.66
N GLY A 73 -13.30 -9.80 7.96
CA GLY A 73 -12.41 -10.75 7.27
C GLY A 73 -12.22 -10.41 5.78
N GLY A 74 -12.55 -9.18 5.38
CA GLY A 74 -12.41 -8.69 4.01
C GLY A 74 -11.00 -8.18 3.72
N VAL A 75 -10.72 -7.99 2.44
CA VAL A 75 -9.50 -7.35 1.93
C VAL A 75 -9.81 -6.36 0.79
N PHE A 76 -11.07 -5.97 0.62
CA PHE A 76 -11.53 -5.19 -0.51
C PHE A 76 -10.92 -3.78 -0.51
N LEU A 77 -10.86 -3.13 0.65
CA LEU A 77 -10.23 -1.82 0.78
C LEU A 77 -8.74 -1.88 0.46
N LEU A 78 -8.03 -2.90 0.96
CA LEU A 78 -6.60 -3.09 0.68
C LEU A 78 -6.34 -3.31 -0.80
N VAL A 79 -7.05 -4.25 -1.41
CA VAL A 79 -6.84 -4.61 -2.82
C VAL A 79 -7.24 -3.44 -3.74
N SER A 80 -8.35 -2.75 -3.46
CA SER A 80 -8.77 -1.60 -4.26
C SER A 80 -7.77 -0.44 -4.17
N ALA A 81 -7.31 -0.09 -2.97
CA ALA A 81 -6.33 0.97 -2.78
C ALA A 81 -4.99 0.65 -3.45
N LYS A 82 -4.48 -0.57 -3.30
CA LYS A 82 -3.24 -1.00 -3.97
C LYS A 82 -3.37 -1.05 -5.48
N THR A 83 -4.52 -1.47 -6.00
CA THR A 83 -4.80 -1.45 -7.44
C THR A 83 -4.84 -0.02 -7.97
N ALA A 84 -5.56 0.89 -7.29
CA ALA A 84 -5.62 2.29 -7.66
C ALA A 84 -4.23 2.96 -7.64
N ALA A 85 -3.43 2.71 -6.58
CA ALA A 85 -2.05 3.20 -6.49
C ALA A 85 -1.17 2.65 -7.61
N THR A 86 -1.28 1.36 -7.92
CA THR A 86 -0.53 0.72 -9.02
C THR A 86 -0.86 1.37 -10.36
N ILE A 87 -2.16 1.54 -10.66
CA ILE A 87 -2.62 2.16 -11.92
C ILE A 87 -2.13 3.60 -12.00
N PHE A 88 -2.28 4.37 -10.93
CA PHE A 88 -1.83 5.76 -10.88
C PHE A 88 -0.31 5.87 -11.10
N LEU A 89 0.49 5.11 -10.35
CA LEU A 89 1.94 5.17 -10.44
C LEU A 89 2.46 4.65 -11.79
N ALA A 90 1.83 3.61 -12.34
CA ALA A 90 2.13 3.11 -13.68
C ALA A 90 1.72 4.08 -14.80
N SER A 91 0.78 4.99 -14.55
CA SER A 91 0.38 5.98 -15.54
C SER A 91 1.29 7.22 -15.57
N VAL A 92 2.00 7.55 -14.48
CA VAL A 92 2.87 8.74 -14.41
C VAL A 92 3.89 8.85 -15.55
N PRO A 93 4.60 7.77 -15.96
CA PRO A 93 5.58 7.85 -17.05
C PRO A 93 5.04 8.30 -18.41
N PHE A 94 3.71 8.29 -18.61
CA PHE A 94 3.09 8.77 -19.87
C PHE A 94 2.84 10.28 -19.88
N TRP A 95 2.95 10.95 -18.74
CA TRP A 95 2.58 12.36 -18.55
C TRP A 95 3.80 13.20 -18.18
N ASP A 96 4.73 12.60 -17.43
CA ASP A 96 5.94 13.26 -16.93
C ASP A 96 7.16 12.34 -17.08
N HIS A 97 8.34 12.88 -16.79
CA HIS A 97 9.55 12.10 -16.54
C HIS A 97 9.66 11.80 -15.05
N PRO A 98 9.10 10.68 -14.56
CA PRO A 98 9.08 10.43 -13.14
C PRO A 98 10.47 10.05 -12.66
N SER A 99 10.70 10.29 -11.37
CA SER A 99 11.82 9.65 -10.69
C SER A 99 11.83 8.13 -10.84
N TRP A 100 13.00 7.54 -10.71
CA TRP A 100 13.20 6.08 -10.64
C TRP A 100 12.32 5.38 -9.57
N LEU A 101 11.96 6.08 -8.50
CA LEU A 101 11.21 5.50 -7.39
C LEU A 101 9.74 5.22 -7.74
N VAL A 102 9.13 6.02 -8.62
CA VAL A 102 7.71 5.89 -9.03
C VAL A 102 7.39 4.53 -9.67
N PRO A 103 8.10 4.07 -10.71
CA PRO A 103 7.84 2.74 -11.28
C PRO A 103 8.16 1.61 -10.29
N ALA A 104 9.16 1.77 -9.42
CA ALA A 104 9.45 0.80 -8.37
C ALA A 104 8.27 0.68 -7.37
N CYS A 105 7.72 1.81 -6.92
CA CYS A 105 6.53 1.85 -6.07
C CYS A 105 5.31 1.21 -6.75
N ALA A 106 5.10 1.44 -8.06
CA ALA A 106 4.00 0.83 -8.81
C ALA A 106 4.08 -0.71 -8.75
N VAL A 107 5.27 -1.27 -8.97
CA VAL A 107 5.48 -2.73 -8.91
C VAL A 107 5.25 -3.25 -7.49
N VAL A 108 5.80 -2.59 -6.48
CA VAL A 108 5.65 -3.02 -5.08
C VAL A 108 4.19 -2.99 -4.64
N ASP A 109 3.45 -1.93 -4.96
CA ASP A 109 2.02 -1.83 -4.64
C ASP A 109 1.20 -2.91 -5.37
N GLY A 110 1.50 -3.15 -6.64
CA GLY A 110 0.84 -4.19 -7.43
C GLY A 110 1.07 -5.59 -6.85
N LEU A 111 2.31 -5.89 -6.45
CA LEU A 111 2.66 -7.15 -5.81
C LEU A 111 1.96 -7.33 -4.46
N MET A 112 1.93 -6.29 -3.62
CA MET A 112 1.22 -6.35 -2.33
C MET A 112 -0.27 -6.65 -2.52
N GLY A 113 -0.93 -5.92 -3.43
CA GLY A 113 -2.34 -6.13 -3.75
C GLY A 113 -2.61 -7.54 -4.30
N ALA A 114 -1.78 -8.00 -5.25
CA ALA A 114 -1.91 -9.32 -5.85
C ALA A 114 -1.70 -10.46 -4.83
N VAL A 115 -0.69 -10.36 -3.97
CA VAL A 115 -0.40 -11.36 -2.94
C VAL A 115 -1.57 -11.47 -1.96
N VAL A 116 -2.09 -10.35 -1.44
CA VAL A 116 -3.23 -10.37 -0.51
C VAL A 116 -4.46 -10.96 -1.19
N TRP A 117 -4.76 -10.57 -2.43
CA TRP A 117 -5.89 -11.11 -3.18
C TRP A 117 -5.78 -12.62 -3.43
N MET A 118 -4.59 -13.11 -3.80
CA MET A 118 -4.34 -14.54 -4.01
C MET A 118 -4.50 -15.33 -2.71
N LEU A 119 -4.00 -14.81 -1.59
CA LEU A 119 -4.15 -15.43 -0.27
C LEU A 119 -5.62 -15.50 0.14
N HIS A 120 -6.35 -14.39 -0.03
CA HIS A 120 -7.77 -14.32 0.26
C HIS A 120 -8.59 -15.33 -0.55
N ARG A 121 -8.34 -15.42 -1.87
CA ARG A 121 -8.98 -16.45 -2.72
C ARG A 121 -8.68 -17.87 -2.27
N LYS A 122 -7.47 -18.17 -1.80
CA LYS A 122 -7.11 -19.52 -1.31
C LYS A 122 -7.74 -19.83 0.06
N ALA A 123 -7.87 -18.83 0.91
CA ALA A 123 -8.54 -18.95 2.20
C ALA A 123 -10.05 -19.15 2.04
N ASP A 124 -10.66 -18.51 1.05
CA ASP A 124 -12.11 -18.49 0.83
C ASP A 124 -12.63 -19.63 -0.06
N ARG A 125 -11.88 -20.06 -1.10
CA ARG A 125 -12.22 -21.23 -1.95
C ARG A 125 -12.26 -22.56 -1.21
N ARG A 126 -11.80 -22.60 0.05
CA ARG A 126 -11.91 -23.77 0.91
C ARG A 126 -13.10 -23.67 1.86
N ARG A 127 -14.05 -22.73 1.69
CA ARG A 127 -15.37 -22.80 2.33
C ARG A 127 -16.20 -23.90 1.71
#